data_AF-A0A251XR52-F1
#
_entry.id   AF-A0A251XR52-F1
#
_cell.length_a   1.000
_cell.length_b   1.000
_cell.length_c   1.000
_cell.angle_alpha   90.00
_cell.angle_beta   90.00
_cell.angle_gamma   90.00
#
_symmetry.space_group_name_H-M   'P 1'
#
loop_
_entity.id
_entity.type
_entity.pdbx_description
1 polymer ?
#
loop_
_entity_poly.entity_id
_entity_poly.type
_entity_poly.pdbx_seq_one_letter_code
_entity_poly.pdbx_strand_id
1 'polypeptide(L)'
;MVATAPALLDADVPVASFLPRDQVQLVSGPLTHSAAFTYAFRGLMTGHRLILLPRFDERRVLEAVAEHRVTWALLVPTMLHRLLRLPAEVRDAADLTSLETVLHLGAPCAPDLKRRFMEWVGPERVTEVYAGSESNGVLSIRGDEWLAHPGSVGRPSGGTTAAIRDPDGTDLPTGSVGRIWLHREGTRRTGTSAATRPARGTAGTPSATSAIWTATGTSTSPSAPTT
;
A
#
# COMPACT_ATOMS: atom_id res chain seq x y z
N MET A 1 4.31 11.66 -20.11
CA MET A 1 4.00 12.27 -18.80
C MET A 1 5.32 12.60 -18.15
N VAL A 2 5.61 13.88 -17.88
CA VAL A 2 6.85 14.30 -17.21
C VAL A 2 6.55 14.41 -15.72
N ALA A 3 7.34 13.75 -14.87
CA ALA A 3 7.20 13.90 -13.43
C ALA A 3 7.50 15.35 -13.04
N THR A 4 6.51 16.05 -12.50
CA THR A 4 6.63 17.45 -12.07
C THR A 4 7.10 17.58 -10.62
N ALA A 5 6.99 16.51 -9.85
CA ALA A 5 7.53 16.43 -8.50
C ALA A 5 9.04 16.17 -8.56
N PRO A 6 9.87 16.94 -7.83
CA PRO A 6 11.29 16.67 -7.74
C PRO A 6 11.51 15.32 -7.04
N ALA A 7 12.56 14.59 -7.43
CA ALA A 7 12.99 13.35 -6.78
C ALA A 7 13.70 13.66 -5.44
N LEU A 8 13.05 14.42 -4.57
CA LEU A 8 13.53 14.78 -3.24
C LEU A 8 12.86 13.87 -2.21
N LEU A 9 13.69 13.24 -1.39
CA LEU A 9 13.24 12.58 -0.18
C LEU A 9 13.78 13.36 1.01
N ASP A 10 12.87 13.80 1.89
CA ASP A 10 13.24 14.33 3.19
C ASP A 10 13.66 13.16 4.09
N ALA A 11 14.89 13.20 4.61
CA ALA A 11 15.45 12.14 5.44
C ALA A 11 14.87 12.11 6.87
N ASP A 12 14.18 13.17 7.29
CA ASP A 12 13.64 13.30 8.64
C ASP A 12 12.13 13.03 8.69
N VAL A 13 11.46 12.96 7.53
CA VAL A 13 10.02 12.69 7.43
C VAL A 13 9.78 11.21 7.07
N PRO A 14 8.88 10.49 7.77
CA PRO A 14 8.45 9.15 7.37
C PRO A 14 7.79 9.15 5.99
N VAL A 15 8.16 8.21 5.12
CA VAL A 15 7.57 8.08 3.77
C VAL A 15 6.12 7.61 3.82
N ALA A 16 5.87 6.60 4.65
CA ALA A 16 4.55 6.07 4.97
C ALA A 16 4.64 5.29 6.28
N SER A 17 3.52 5.12 6.99
CA SER A 17 3.48 4.31 8.22
C SER A 17 3.88 2.86 7.99
N PHE A 18 3.60 2.32 6.80
CA PHE A 18 3.93 0.95 6.39
C PHE A 18 5.30 0.83 5.71
N LEU A 19 6.09 1.89 5.68
CA LEU A 19 7.48 1.87 5.20
C LEU A 19 8.35 2.67 6.20
N PRO A 20 8.65 2.07 7.37
CA PRO A 20 9.56 2.66 8.35
C PRO A 20 10.97 2.85 7.76
N ARG A 21 11.92 3.41 8.51
CA ARG A 21 13.33 3.56 8.05
C ARG A 21 14.19 2.37 8.49
N ASP A 22 15.36 2.25 7.87
CA ASP A 22 16.46 1.36 8.32
C ASP A 22 16.07 -0.12 8.51
N GLN A 23 15.16 -0.61 7.65
CA GLN A 23 14.69 -1.99 7.67
C GLN A 23 15.60 -2.94 6.90
N VAL A 24 15.47 -4.24 7.17
CA VAL A 24 15.96 -5.30 6.29
C VAL A 24 14.81 -5.73 5.38
N GLN A 25 14.87 -5.32 4.10
CA GLN A 25 13.80 -5.51 3.13
C GLN A 25 14.06 -6.73 2.24
N LEU A 26 13.11 -7.66 2.20
CA LEU A 26 13.09 -8.73 1.23
C LEU A 26 12.47 -8.27 -0.10
N VAL A 27 13.21 -8.47 -1.18
CA VAL A 27 12.74 -8.28 -2.56
C VAL A 27 12.69 -9.64 -3.24
N SER A 28 11.50 -10.23 -3.25
CA SER A 28 11.27 -11.57 -3.80
C SER A 28 10.49 -11.57 -5.13
N GLY A 29 9.99 -10.40 -5.54
CA GLY A 29 9.30 -10.19 -6.82
C GLY A 29 10.22 -9.60 -7.90
N PRO A 30 9.91 -9.81 -9.20
CA PRO A 30 10.68 -9.21 -10.29
C PRO A 30 10.66 -7.68 -10.22
N LEU A 31 11.85 -7.06 -10.24
CA LEU A 31 12.00 -5.59 -10.27
C LEU A 31 11.53 -4.95 -11.58
N THR A 32 11.10 -5.74 -12.57
CA THR A 32 10.42 -5.25 -13.77
C THR A 32 8.97 -4.87 -13.50
N HIS A 33 8.38 -5.28 -12.37
CA HIS A 33 7.05 -4.85 -11.95
C HIS A 33 7.10 -3.55 -11.14
N SER A 34 6.15 -2.66 -11.39
CA SER A 34 6.11 -1.32 -10.80
C SER A 34 6.12 -1.32 -9.27
N ALA A 35 5.34 -2.18 -8.60
CA ALA A 35 5.29 -2.25 -7.15
C ALA A 35 6.62 -2.72 -6.54
N ALA A 36 7.18 -3.83 -7.04
CA ALA A 36 8.45 -4.35 -6.57
C ALA A 36 9.59 -3.34 -6.74
N PHE A 37 9.67 -2.71 -7.93
CA PHE A 37 10.64 -1.65 -8.20
C PHE A 37 10.46 -0.46 -7.27
N THR A 38 9.22 0.07 -7.16
CA THR A 38 8.94 1.27 -6.39
C THR A 38 9.28 1.09 -4.91
N TYR A 39 8.93 -0.05 -4.32
CA TYR A 39 9.21 -0.29 -2.90
C TYR A 39 10.67 -0.65 -2.63
N ALA A 40 11.36 -1.34 -3.53
CA ALA A 40 12.81 -1.55 -3.41
C ALA A 40 13.57 -0.21 -3.51
N PHE A 41 13.19 0.64 -4.46
CA PHE A 41 13.79 1.96 -4.63
C PHE A 41 13.51 2.87 -3.43
N ARG A 42 12.27 2.92 -2.94
CA ARG A 42 11.93 3.67 -1.72
C ARG A 42 12.67 3.14 -0.50
N GLY A 43 12.84 1.82 -0.40
CA GLY A 43 13.63 1.21 0.66
C GLY A 43 15.07 1.68 0.66
N LEU A 44 15.74 1.64 -0.51
CA LEU A 44 17.10 2.17 -0.65
C LEU A 44 17.19 3.64 -0.22
N MET A 45 16.22 4.45 -0.63
CA MET A 45 16.17 5.87 -0.26
C MET A 45 15.92 6.10 1.24
N THR A 46 15.36 5.12 1.96
CA THR A 46 15.03 5.19 3.40
C THR A 46 15.96 4.37 4.29
N GLY A 47 17.13 3.97 3.76
CA GLY A 47 18.16 3.27 4.52
C GLY A 47 17.98 1.75 4.61
N HIS A 48 17.08 1.15 3.82
CA HIS A 48 16.89 -0.29 3.85
C HIS A 48 18.10 -1.07 3.32
N ARG A 49 18.43 -2.15 4.01
CA ARG A 49 19.26 -3.22 3.44
C ARG A 49 18.38 -4.13 2.61
N LEU A 50 18.62 -4.19 1.30
CA LEU A 50 17.87 -5.06 0.39
C LEU A 50 18.45 -6.48 0.34
N ILE A 51 17.60 -7.48 0.56
CA ILE A 51 17.86 -8.90 0.32
C ILE A 51 17.12 -9.28 -0.96
N LEU A 52 17.87 -9.51 -2.05
CA LEU A 52 17.31 -9.82 -3.36
C LEU A 52 17.27 -11.32 -3.58
N LEU A 53 16.09 -11.87 -3.89
CA LEU A 53 15.98 -13.22 -4.43
C LEU A 53 15.87 -13.17 -5.96
N PRO A 54 16.57 -14.04 -6.71
CA PRO A 54 16.51 -14.04 -8.18
C PRO A 54 15.10 -14.26 -8.74
N ARG A 55 14.28 -15.01 -7.99
CA ARG A 55 12.87 -15.26 -8.27
C ARG A 55 12.18 -15.65 -6.97
N PHE A 56 10.85 -15.53 -6.96
CA PHE A 56 10.06 -15.99 -5.83
C PHE A 56 10.10 -17.51 -5.70
N ASP A 57 10.50 -17.97 -4.52
CA ASP A 57 10.45 -19.35 -4.07
C ASP A 57 10.07 -19.36 -2.58
N GLU A 58 9.06 -20.14 -2.23
CA GLU A 58 8.44 -20.13 -0.91
C GLU A 58 9.43 -20.52 0.19
N ARG A 59 10.30 -21.51 -0.06
CA ARG A 59 11.28 -21.97 0.91
C ARG A 59 12.42 -20.98 1.05
N ARG A 60 12.92 -20.45 -0.08
CA ARG A 60 13.96 -19.41 -0.06
C ARG A 60 13.52 -18.13 0.62
N VAL A 61 12.23 -17.78 0.53
CA VAL A 61 11.67 -16.65 1.30
C VAL A 61 11.80 -16.90 2.79
N LEU A 62 11.38 -18.07 3.29
CA LEU A 62 11.47 -18.40 4.72
C LEU A 62 12.92 -18.47 5.20
N GLU A 63 13.81 -19.10 4.42
CA GLU A 63 15.24 -19.16 4.69
C GLU A 63 15.86 -17.75 4.77
N ALA A 64 15.57 -16.89 3.79
CA ALA A 64 16.09 -15.53 3.75
C ALA A 64 15.58 -14.67 4.92
N VAL A 65 14.32 -14.87 5.34
CA VAL A 65 13.77 -14.17 6.51
C VAL A 65 14.56 -14.53 7.77
N ALA A 66 14.78 -15.82 8.02
CA ALA A 66 15.53 -16.27 9.18
C ALA A 66 17.01 -15.89 9.13
N GLU A 67 17.69 -16.15 8.01
CA GLU A 67 19.14 -15.93 7.84
C GLU A 67 19.51 -14.45 7.94
N HIS A 68 18.74 -13.58 7.28
CA HIS A 68 19.05 -12.16 7.21
C HIS A 68 18.28 -11.32 8.22
N ARG A 69 17.44 -11.95 9.05
CA ARG A 69 16.54 -11.27 9.99
C ARG A 69 15.71 -10.20 9.30
N VAL A 70 15.05 -10.57 8.20
CA VAL A 70 14.19 -9.66 7.42
C VAL A 70 13.11 -9.06 8.32
N THR A 71 12.97 -7.74 8.27
CA THR A 71 11.96 -6.99 9.03
C THR A 71 10.82 -6.50 8.15
N TRP A 72 11.04 -6.31 6.85
CA TRP A 72 10.05 -5.80 5.92
C TRP A 72 9.97 -6.64 4.64
N ALA A 73 8.78 -7.00 4.18
CA ALA A 73 8.59 -7.72 2.92
C ALA A 73 7.37 -7.21 2.14
N LEU A 74 7.53 -7.12 0.82
CA LEU A 74 6.42 -6.95 -0.12
C LEU A 74 6.04 -8.31 -0.69
N LEU A 75 4.80 -8.75 -0.46
CA LEU A 75 4.27 -10.02 -0.97
C LEU A 75 2.90 -9.80 -1.62
N VAL A 76 2.75 -10.14 -2.90
CA VAL A 76 1.44 -10.06 -3.59
C VAL A 76 0.52 -11.23 -3.19
N PRO A 77 -0.81 -11.15 -3.36
CA PRO A 77 -1.73 -12.22 -2.93
C PRO A 77 -1.38 -13.63 -3.44
N THR A 78 -0.88 -13.75 -4.67
CA THR A 78 -0.43 -15.04 -5.21
C THR A 78 0.76 -15.62 -4.45
N MET A 79 1.66 -14.78 -3.92
CA MET A 79 2.78 -15.20 -3.07
C MET A 79 2.31 -15.65 -1.68
N LEU A 80 1.34 -14.94 -1.09
CA LEU A 80 0.72 -15.35 0.19
C LEU A 80 0.09 -16.74 0.07
N HIS A 81 -0.66 -16.96 -1.00
CA HIS A 81 -1.28 -18.26 -1.27
C HIS A 81 -0.25 -19.37 -1.43
N ARG A 82 0.86 -19.09 -2.13
CA ARG A 82 1.96 -20.03 -2.30
C ARG A 82 2.63 -20.38 -0.97
N LEU A 83 2.93 -19.38 -0.13
CA LEU A 83 3.49 -19.62 1.21
C LEU A 83 2.58 -20.47 2.07
N LEU A 84 1.27 -20.19 2.10
CA LEU A 84 0.30 -20.98 2.88
C LEU A 84 0.06 -22.40 2.36
N ARG A 85 0.52 -22.72 1.15
CA ARG A 85 0.49 -24.07 0.58
C ARG A 85 1.70 -24.92 0.95
N LEU A 86 2.71 -24.36 1.60
CA LEU A 86 3.79 -25.15 2.18
C LEU A 86 3.21 -26.11 3.25
N PRO A 87 3.80 -27.32 3.40
CA PRO A 87 3.45 -28.23 4.48
C PRO A 87 3.50 -27.52 5.84
N ALA A 88 2.61 -27.88 6.76
CA ALA A 88 2.51 -27.22 8.07
C ALA A 88 3.85 -27.30 8.82
N GLU A 89 4.54 -28.44 8.74
CA GLU A 89 5.83 -28.67 9.39
C GLU A 89 6.92 -27.69 8.90
N VAL A 90 6.84 -27.26 7.64
CA VAL A 90 7.78 -26.27 7.07
C VAL A 90 7.42 -24.86 7.55
N ARG A 91 6.12 -24.55 7.64
CA ARG A 91 5.65 -23.21 8.07
C ARG A 91 5.85 -23.00 9.56
N ASP A 92 5.61 -24.01 10.37
CA ASP A 92 5.70 -23.95 11.82
C ASP A 92 7.16 -23.97 12.30
N ALA A 93 8.08 -24.54 11.51
CA ALA A 93 9.52 -24.50 11.77
C ALA A 93 10.19 -23.18 11.32
N ALA A 94 9.50 -22.33 10.55
CA ALA A 94 10.08 -21.10 10.03
C ALA A 94 10.18 -20.03 11.11
N ASP A 95 11.39 -19.50 11.33
CA ASP A 95 11.59 -18.33 12.20
C ASP A 95 11.17 -17.04 11.46
N LEU A 96 10.00 -16.52 11.82
CA LEU A 96 9.44 -15.26 11.33
C LEU A 96 9.43 -14.17 12.42
N THR A 97 10.22 -14.35 13.48
CA THR A 97 10.19 -13.44 14.64
C THR A 97 10.75 -12.06 14.33
N SER A 98 11.65 -11.94 13.36
CA SER A 98 12.17 -10.64 12.89
C SER A 98 11.20 -9.87 12.02
N LEU A 99 10.16 -10.51 11.46
CA LEU A 99 9.28 -9.88 10.48
C LEU A 99 8.32 -8.91 11.18
N GLU A 100 8.45 -7.63 10.86
CA GLU A 100 7.67 -6.53 11.45
C GLU A 100 6.57 -6.04 10.53
N THR A 101 6.80 -6.04 9.21
CA THR A 101 5.82 -5.59 8.21
C THR A 101 5.83 -6.48 6.97
N VAL A 102 4.67 -7.04 6.65
CA VAL A 102 4.34 -7.66 5.36
C VAL A 102 3.33 -6.76 4.66
N LEU A 103 3.82 -6.05 3.66
CA LEU A 103 2.98 -5.27 2.76
C LEU A 103 2.43 -6.17 1.66
N HIS A 104 1.12 -6.14 1.41
CA HIS A 104 0.53 -6.73 0.20
C HIS A 104 -0.28 -5.71 -0.59
N LEU A 105 -0.13 -5.76 -1.92
CA LEU A 105 -0.87 -4.93 -2.87
C LEU A 105 -0.85 -5.56 -4.27
N GLY A 106 -1.47 -4.88 -5.23
CA GLY A 106 -1.34 -5.17 -6.66
C GLY A 106 -2.33 -6.20 -7.21
N ALA A 107 -3.13 -6.84 -6.35
CA ALA A 107 -4.27 -7.66 -6.75
C ALA A 107 -5.28 -7.77 -5.60
N PRO A 108 -6.56 -8.11 -5.89
CA PRO A 108 -7.53 -8.43 -4.85
C PRO A 108 -7.03 -9.59 -3.96
N CYS A 109 -7.06 -9.39 -2.65
CA CYS A 109 -6.75 -10.44 -1.68
C CYS A 109 -8.06 -11.07 -1.17
N ALA A 110 -8.25 -12.37 -1.39
CA ALA A 110 -9.44 -13.06 -0.90
C ALA A 110 -9.50 -12.96 0.64
N PRO A 111 -10.67 -12.66 1.24
CA PRO A 111 -10.78 -12.50 2.70
C PRO A 111 -10.29 -13.72 3.49
N ASP A 112 -10.56 -14.94 3.00
CA ASP A 112 -10.07 -16.18 3.62
C ASP A 112 -8.53 -16.27 3.58
N LEU A 113 -7.94 -15.97 2.41
CA LEU A 113 -6.49 -15.95 2.24
C LEU A 113 -5.83 -14.97 3.22
N LYS A 114 -6.40 -13.76 3.34
CA LYS A 114 -5.87 -12.73 4.24
C LYS A 114 -5.96 -13.17 5.71
N ARG A 115 -7.09 -13.73 6.14
CA ARG A 115 -7.25 -14.26 7.52
C ARG A 115 -6.23 -15.33 7.86
N ARG A 116 -6.14 -16.36 7.02
CA ARG A 116 -5.19 -17.47 7.23
C ARG A 116 -3.74 -17.00 7.25
N PHE A 117 -3.40 -16.00 6.44
CA PHE A 117 -2.06 -15.42 6.48
C PHE A 117 -1.80 -14.66 7.78
N MET A 118 -2.76 -13.84 8.23
CA MET A 118 -2.67 -13.11 9.50
C MET A 118 -2.63 -14.04 10.72
N GLU A 119 -3.39 -15.14 10.72
CA GLU A 119 -3.33 -16.18 11.76
C GLU A 119 -1.93 -16.77 11.89
N TRP A 120 -1.21 -16.90 10.77
CA TRP A 120 0.13 -17.46 10.76
C TRP A 120 1.22 -16.45 11.14
N VAL A 121 1.20 -15.24 10.57
CA VAL A 121 2.30 -14.28 10.77
C VAL A 121 2.04 -13.23 11.85
N GLY A 122 0.78 -13.03 12.24
CA GLY A 122 0.30 -11.97 13.14
C GLY A 122 -0.41 -10.83 12.40
N PRO A 123 -1.64 -10.45 12.77
CA PRO A 123 -2.40 -9.40 12.07
C PRO A 123 -1.75 -8.02 12.13
N GLU A 124 -1.03 -7.69 13.20
CA GLU A 124 -0.35 -6.41 13.39
C GLU A 124 0.81 -6.21 12.41
N ARG A 125 1.34 -7.29 11.84
CA ARG A 125 2.44 -7.27 10.88
C ARG A 125 1.96 -7.17 9.44
N VAL A 126 0.68 -7.43 9.16
CA VAL A 126 0.16 -7.42 7.79
C VAL A 126 -0.42 -6.05 7.47
N THR A 127 -0.01 -5.46 6.36
CA THR A 127 -0.63 -4.23 5.83
C THR A 127 -1.07 -4.44 4.39
N GLU A 128 -2.31 -4.08 4.09
CA GLU A 128 -2.80 -3.99 2.72
C GLU A 128 -2.66 -2.56 2.22
N VAL A 129 -2.18 -2.41 0.99
CA VAL A 129 -2.22 -1.14 0.26
C VAL A 129 -3.07 -1.28 -0.99
N TYR A 130 -4.01 -0.35 -1.14
CA TYR A 130 -4.77 -0.15 -2.37
C TYR A 130 -4.29 1.12 -3.07
N ALA A 131 -3.76 0.94 -4.28
CA ALA A 131 -3.23 1.99 -5.13
C ALA A 131 -3.23 1.53 -6.60
N GLY A 132 -3.38 2.47 -7.53
CA GLY A 132 -3.20 2.24 -8.96
C GLY A 132 -1.79 2.56 -9.45
N SER A 133 -1.44 2.08 -10.64
CA SER A 133 -0.17 2.41 -11.32
C SER A 133 0.02 3.91 -11.54
N GLU A 134 -1.08 4.64 -11.66
CA GLU A 134 -1.16 6.08 -11.91
C GLU A 134 -0.71 6.90 -10.69
N SER A 135 -0.54 6.27 -9.52
CA SER A 135 -0.06 6.92 -8.28
C SER A 135 -0.92 8.11 -7.81
N ASN A 136 -2.22 8.10 -8.14
CA ASN A 136 -3.18 9.17 -7.80
C ASN A 136 -3.57 9.21 -6.32
N GLY A 137 -3.18 8.21 -5.54
CA GLY A 137 -3.45 8.12 -4.12
C GLY A 137 -3.19 6.72 -3.58
N VAL A 138 -3.15 6.62 -2.25
CA VAL A 138 -2.94 5.37 -1.53
C VAL A 138 -3.95 5.27 -0.39
N LEU A 139 -4.57 4.11 -0.27
CA LEU A 139 -5.32 3.69 0.91
C LEU A 139 -4.55 2.54 1.57
N SER A 140 -4.56 2.49 2.89
CA SER A 140 -3.90 1.42 3.64
C SER A 140 -4.73 0.97 4.83
N ILE A 141 -4.63 -0.32 5.14
CA ILE A 141 -5.23 -0.93 6.34
C ILE A 141 -4.30 -1.98 6.93
N ARG A 142 -4.05 -1.89 8.24
CA ARG A 142 -3.33 -2.93 8.98
C ARG A 142 -4.25 -4.11 9.27
N GLY A 143 -3.69 -5.31 9.46
CA GLY A 143 -4.46 -6.54 9.57
C GLY A 143 -5.42 -6.56 10.76
N ASP A 144 -5.02 -6.00 11.90
CA ASP A 144 -5.87 -5.86 13.09
C ASP A 144 -7.08 -4.94 12.83
N GLU A 145 -6.88 -3.82 12.13
CA GLU A 145 -7.97 -2.95 11.67
C GLU A 145 -8.87 -3.66 10.66
N TRP A 146 -8.28 -4.45 9.75
CA TRP A 146 -9.05 -5.22 8.77
C TRP A 146 -9.91 -6.30 9.42
N LEU A 147 -9.46 -6.91 10.52
CA LEU A 147 -10.26 -7.88 11.27
C LEU A 147 -11.52 -7.23 11.86
N ALA A 148 -11.44 -5.96 12.28
CA ALA A 148 -12.61 -5.18 12.70
C ALA A 148 -13.49 -4.72 11.54
N HIS A 149 -12.92 -4.62 10.32
CA HIS A 149 -13.63 -4.18 9.11
C HIS A 149 -13.34 -5.05 7.88
N PRO A 150 -13.79 -6.32 7.87
CA PRO A 150 -13.46 -7.23 6.78
C PRO A 150 -13.97 -6.73 5.42
N GLY A 151 -13.13 -6.87 4.40
CA GLY A 151 -13.42 -6.39 3.04
C GLY A 151 -12.98 -4.94 2.78
N SER A 152 -12.55 -4.22 3.81
CA SER A 152 -12.01 -2.88 3.66
C SER A 152 -10.64 -2.86 2.98
N VAL A 153 -10.36 -1.80 2.20
CA VAL A 153 -9.03 -1.41 1.70
C VAL A 153 -8.39 -0.27 2.49
N GLY A 154 -9.06 0.17 3.55
CA GLY A 154 -8.49 1.08 4.54
C GLY A 154 -8.85 2.54 4.39
N ARG A 155 -7.92 3.39 4.84
CA ARG A 155 -8.08 4.84 4.90
C ARG A 155 -7.04 5.53 4.02
N PRO A 156 -7.35 6.72 3.47
CA PRO A 156 -6.36 7.50 2.72
C PRO A 156 -5.11 7.80 3.54
N SER A 157 -3.94 7.73 2.91
CA SER A 157 -2.64 8.02 3.53
C SER A 157 -1.75 8.88 2.61
N GLY A 158 -0.70 9.50 3.17
CA GLY A 158 0.32 10.21 2.40
C GLY A 158 -0.19 11.42 1.60
N GLY A 159 -1.14 12.18 2.17
CA GLY A 159 -1.75 13.34 1.49
C GLY A 159 -2.84 12.96 0.48
N THR A 160 -3.30 11.71 0.50
CA THR A 160 -4.42 11.25 -0.33
C THR A 160 -5.75 11.72 0.26
N THR A 161 -6.63 12.19 -0.60
CA THR A 161 -8.05 12.37 -0.38
C THR A 161 -8.81 11.33 -1.21
N ALA A 162 -9.93 10.83 -0.67
CA ALA A 162 -10.76 9.83 -1.34
C ALA A 162 -12.23 10.20 -1.25
N ALA A 163 -12.97 9.94 -2.34
CA ALA A 163 -14.42 10.10 -2.41
C ALA A 163 -15.06 8.94 -3.19
N ILE A 164 -16.27 8.55 -2.84
CA ILE A 164 -17.11 7.69 -3.69
C ILE A 164 -18.02 8.63 -4.50
N ARG A 165 -18.06 8.45 -5.81
CA ARG A 165 -18.89 9.25 -6.72
C ARG A 165 -19.76 8.40 -7.63
N ASP A 166 -20.88 8.96 -8.03
CA ASP A 166 -21.76 8.40 -9.05
C ASP A 166 -21.14 8.51 -10.48
N PRO A 167 -21.83 8.05 -11.54
CA PRO A 167 -21.38 8.20 -12.91
C PRO A 167 -21.21 9.67 -13.37
N ASP A 168 -21.98 10.59 -12.81
CA ASP A 168 -21.99 12.03 -13.16
C ASP A 168 -20.90 12.83 -12.42
N GLY A 169 -20.25 12.23 -11.42
CA GLY A 169 -19.16 12.82 -10.65
C GLY A 169 -19.59 13.50 -9.36
N THR A 170 -20.81 13.25 -8.89
CA THR A 170 -21.33 13.76 -7.61
C THR A 170 -20.87 12.88 -6.46
N ASP A 171 -20.43 13.48 -5.36
CA ASP A 171 -20.06 12.76 -4.14
C ASP A 171 -21.28 12.04 -3.53
N LEU A 172 -21.12 10.78 -3.18
CA LEU A 172 -22.14 9.93 -2.59
C LEU A 172 -21.97 9.82 -1.06
N PRO A 173 -23.07 9.66 -0.29
CA PRO A 173 -23.00 9.50 1.16
C PRO A 173 -22.39 8.15 1.56
N THR A 174 -21.86 8.07 2.78
CA THR A 174 -21.30 6.85 3.37
C THR A 174 -22.26 5.66 3.24
N GLY A 175 -21.74 4.50 2.83
CA GLY A 175 -22.52 3.29 2.60
C GLY A 175 -23.04 3.13 1.17
N SER A 176 -22.91 4.15 0.32
CA SER A 176 -23.29 4.06 -1.09
C SER A 176 -22.22 3.36 -1.93
N VAL A 177 -22.67 2.66 -2.98
CA VAL A 177 -21.79 2.04 -3.99
C VAL A 177 -21.58 3.02 -5.13
N GLY A 178 -20.32 3.22 -5.53
CA GLY A 178 -19.93 4.09 -6.65
C GLY A 178 -18.46 3.94 -7.01
N ARG A 179 -17.95 4.83 -7.86
CA ARG A 179 -16.54 4.83 -8.27
C ARG A 179 -15.66 5.45 -7.19
N ILE A 180 -14.50 4.85 -6.94
CA ILE A 180 -13.48 5.38 -6.02
C ILE A 180 -12.66 6.45 -6.75
N TRP A 181 -12.70 7.68 -6.25
CA TRP A 181 -11.89 8.80 -6.71
C TRP A 181 -10.78 9.08 -5.72
N LEU A 182 -9.53 9.06 -6.20
CA LEU A 182 -8.35 9.37 -5.41
C LEU A 182 -7.67 10.61 -5.95
N HIS A 183 -7.32 11.51 -5.04
CA HIS A 183 -6.51 12.68 -5.36
C HIS A 183 -5.42 12.84 -4.30
N ARG A 184 -4.18 12.98 -4.74
CA ARG A 184 -3.04 13.27 -3.88
C ARG A 184 -2.60 14.70 -4.09
N GLU A 185 -2.63 15.50 -3.03
CA GLU A 185 -2.03 16.84 -3.08
C GLU A 185 -0.52 16.71 -3.33
N GLY A 186 -0.01 17.47 -4.31
CA GLY A 186 1.43 17.57 -4.53
C GLY A 186 2.10 18.22 -3.31
N THR A 187 3.29 17.74 -2.93
CA THR A 187 4.10 18.35 -1.86
C THR A 187 4.24 19.85 -2.07
N ARG A 188 3.61 20.65 -1.21
CA ARG A 188 3.71 22.12 -1.22
C ARG A 188 5.17 22.48 -0.91
N ARG A 189 5.82 23.26 -1.77
CA ARG A 189 7.15 23.83 -1.52
C ARG A 189 7.17 24.53 -0.17
N THR A 190 7.91 24.03 0.81
CA THR A 190 8.37 24.82 1.96
C THR A 190 9.52 25.71 1.50
N GLY A 191 9.18 26.72 0.70
CA GLY A 191 10.04 27.87 0.41
C GLY A 191 9.37 29.11 1.01
N THR A 192 10.09 29.79 1.88
CA THR A 192 9.70 31.06 2.53
C THR A 192 9.02 32.05 1.56
N SER A 193 7.81 32.48 1.94
CA SER A 193 7.13 33.75 1.61
C SER A 193 7.11 34.24 0.16
N ALA A 194 5.93 34.18 -0.47
CA ALA A 194 5.13 35.38 -0.77
C ALA A 194 3.68 34.96 -1.05
N ALA A 195 2.74 35.64 -0.39
CA ALA A 195 1.32 35.30 -0.38
C ALA A 195 0.65 35.49 -1.76
N THR A 196 -0.08 34.48 -2.21
CA THR A 196 -1.18 34.65 -3.15
C THR A 196 -2.46 34.14 -2.50
N ARG A 197 -3.40 35.08 -2.31
CA ARG A 197 -4.69 34.92 -1.63
C ARG A 197 -5.54 33.80 -2.27
N PRO A 198 -6.18 32.90 -1.50
CA PRO A 198 -7.04 31.89 -2.08
C PRO A 198 -8.33 32.50 -2.63
N ALA A 199 -8.77 32.02 -3.79
CA ALA A 199 -10.11 32.27 -4.32
C ALA A 199 -11.14 31.57 -3.41
N ARG A 200 -12.23 32.29 -3.09
CA ARG A 200 -13.35 31.76 -2.32
C ARG A 200 -14.04 30.66 -3.13
N GLY A 201 -13.91 29.42 -2.66
CA GLY A 201 -14.81 28.30 -2.96
C GLY A 201 -15.41 27.83 -1.64
N THR A 202 -16.72 27.62 -1.63
CA THR A 202 -17.53 27.31 -0.45
C THR A 202 -17.02 26.07 0.30
N ALA A 203 -16.53 26.28 1.52
CA ALA A 203 -16.15 25.23 2.44
C ALA A 203 -17.40 24.59 3.03
N GLY A 204 -17.79 23.43 2.49
CA GLY A 204 -18.46 22.41 3.29
C GLY A 204 -17.38 21.66 4.05
N THR A 205 -17.31 21.83 5.37
CA THR A 205 -16.41 21.06 6.22
C THR A 205 -16.84 19.59 6.19
N PRO A 206 -16.07 18.64 5.66
CA PRO A 206 -16.39 17.24 5.87
C PRO A 206 -16.02 16.94 7.33
N SER A 207 -17.02 16.69 8.17
CA SER A 207 -16.77 16.07 9.46
C SER A 207 -16.06 14.74 9.20
N ALA A 208 -14.89 14.54 9.80
CA ALA A 208 -14.12 13.31 9.69
C ALA A 208 -14.85 12.19 10.45
N THR A 209 -15.90 11.64 9.84
CA THR A 209 -16.42 10.33 10.21
C THR A 209 -15.56 9.32 9.46
N SER A 210 -14.90 8.41 10.17
CA SER A 210 -13.97 7.43 9.61
C SER A 210 -14.68 6.51 8.60
N ALA A 211 -14.66 6.87 7.31
CA ALA A 211 -15.15 6.02 6.25
C ALA A 211 -14.09 4.97 5.91
N ILE A 212 -14.51 3.70 5.96
CA ILE A 212 -13.70 2.53 5.72
C ILE A 212 -14.24 1.90 4.43
N TRP A 213 -13.42 1.86 3.38
CA TRP A 213 -13.90 1.61 2.00
C TRP A 213 -13.80 0.15 1.62
N THR A 214 -14.84 -0.42 1.00
CA THR A 214 -14.81 -1.77 0.44
C THR A 214 -14.56 -1.68 -1.07
N ALA A 215 -13.56 -2.38 -1.60
CA ALA A 215 -13.30 -2.40 -3.04
C ALA A 215 -14.20 -3.42 -3.73
N THR A 216 -15.24 -2.95 -4.42
CA THR A 216 -16.07 -3.76 -5.34
C THR A 216 -15.78 -3.36 -6.78
N GLY A 217 -14.60 -3.75 -7.29
CA GLY A 217 -14.20 -3.54 -8.68
C GLY A 217 -13.76 -2.12 -9.03
N THR A 218 -12.69 -2.00 -9.82
CA THR A 218 -12.21 -0.74 -10.38
C THR A 218 -12.57 -0.65 -11.85
N SER A 219 -13.38 0.33 -12.25
CA SER A 219 -13.50 0.71 -13.67
C SER A 219 -12.48 1.81 -13.96
N THR A 220 -11.42 1.49 -14.69
CA THR A 220 -10.55 2.50 -15.31
C THR A 220 -11.28 3.05 -16.53
N SER A 221 -11.63 4.34 -16.55
CA SER A 221 -12.15 4.98 -17.77
C SER A 221 -11.04 5.02 -18.84
N PRO A 222 -11.30 4.58 -20.08
CA PRO A 222 -10.39 4.80 -21.18
C PRO A 222 -10.38 6.30 -21.54
N SER A 223 -9.18 6.87 -21.67
CA SER A 223 -8.96 8.18 -22.26
C SER A 223 -9.60 8.24 -23.66
N ALA A 224 -10.42 9.27 -23.90
CA ALA A 224 -11.11 9.51 -25.16
C ALA A 224 -10.13 9.62 -26.35
N PRO A 225 -10.50 9.15 -27.55
CA PRO A 225 -9.67 9.29 -28.73
C PRO A 225 -9.66 10.76 -29.20
N THR A 226 -8.47 11.34 -29.28
CA THR A 226 -8.21 12.58 -30.03
C THR A 226 -8.40 12.29 -31.53
N THR A 227 -9.40 12.94 -32.13
CA THR A 227 -9.49 13.20 -33.58
C THR A 227 -8.47 14.23 -34.02
#